data_AF-A0A710NDZ9-F1
#
_entry.id   AF-A0A710NDZ9-F1
#
_cell.length_a   1.000
_cell.length_b   1.000
_cell.length_c   1.000
_cell.angle_alpha   90.00
_cell.angle_beta   90.00
_cell.angle_gamma   90.00
#
_symmetry.space_group_name_H-M   'P 1'
#
loop_
_entity.id
_entity.type
_entity.pdbx_description
1 polymer ?
#
loop_
_entity_poly.entity_id
_entity_poly.type
_entity_poly.pdbx_seq_one_letter_code
_entity_poly.pdbx_strand_id
1 'polypeptide(L)'
;MNDSHETTAVHRNLWQESGIPPLDYCTIERASKLLNCEIDDIWHWKDRLHIDFYVYADFLDFIEADATIHFKKDADFITDLLLMYPEEVRFTFPFLITSASNEVYIPASESGAYELFYAHKPLTVEDRDNKNVFEQIGKNSFIVRKSIACGLLRVRGSTTRHYHSQECGEPYVRLEATFDCDLYKFKMQSSQIHLSSLSDKNIYITKADLEYLHDAKVNGSFDAAKSKKRYEMAVEQELIPEIKNSNHNAERHAENREKLFKSAIYLLSKYPDECRGKKKEISPEKWRDCIVAHKDEIPPLAITNEDVILRHLRAAANGKG
;
A
#
# COMPACT_ATOMS: atom_id res chain seq x y z
N MET A 1 -59.09 11.17 32.73
CA MET A 1 -58.20 11.87 31.79
C MET A 1 -56.84 11.89 32.44
N ASN A 2 -55.99 10.90 32.13
CA ASN A 2 -54.60 10.88 32.54
C ASN A 2 -53.77 11.15 31.29
N ASP A 3 -53.37 12.40 31.10
CA ASP A 3 -52.32 12.74 30.14
C ASP A 3 -50.97 12.41 30.77
N SER A 4 -50.49 11.19 30.52
CA SER A 4 -49.09 10.85 30.68
C SER A 4 -48.33 11.40 29.47
N HIS A 5 -47.82 12.63 29.58
CA HIS A 5 -46.77 13.11 28.69
C HIS A 5 -45.50 12.29 28.95
N GLU A 6 -45.32 11.19 28.21
CA GLU A 6 -43.99 10.65 27.94
C GLU A 6 -43.24 11.68 27.11
N THR A 7 -42.45 12.53 27.78
CA THR A 7 -41.36 13.27 27.14
C THR A 7 -40.32 12.25 26.68
N THR A 8 -40.46 11.78 25.45
CA THR A 8 -39.36 11.14 24.72
C THR A 8 -38.24 12.17 24.60
N ALA A 9 -37.21 12.02 25.43
CA ALA A 9 -36.00 12.83 25.34
C ALA A 9 -35.42 12.63 23.93
N VAL A 10 -35.51 13.67 23.09
CA VAL A 10 -34.90 13.66 21.76
C VAL A 10 -33.40 13.59 21.95
N HIS A 11 -32.83 12.41 21.73
CA HIS A 11 -31.39 12.21 21.82
C HIS A 11 -30.69 13.07 20.77
N ARG A 12 -29.88 14.03 21.20
CA ARG A 12 -29.12 14.90 20.29
C ARG A 12 -27.85 14.19 19.86
N ASN A 13 -27.41 14.40 18.62
CA ASN A 13 -26.11 13.91 18.17
C ASN A 13 -24.98 14.87 18.59
N LEU A 14 -23.73 14.42 18.49
CA LEU A 14 -22.52 15.19 18.84
C LEU A 14 -22.56 16.65 18.35
N TRP A 15 -22.95 16.85 17.10
CA TRP A 15 -22.96 18.15 16.43
C TRP A 15 -24.05 19.07 16.99
N GLN A 16 -25.24 18.52 17.23
CA GLN A 16 -26.36 19.22 17.86
C GLN A 16 -26.06 19.60 19.31
N GLU A 17 -25.39 18.71 20.08
CA GLU A 17 -24.94 19.01 21.44
C GLU A 17 -23.87 20.11 21.47
N SER A 18 -22.97 20.08 20.50
CA SER A 18 -21.86 21.04 20.37
C SER A 18 -22.26 22.37 19.73
N GLY A 19 -23.48 22.48 19.19
CA GLY A 19 -23.98 23.69 18.52
C GLY A 19 -23.22 24.05 17.24
N ILE A 20 -22.66 23.07 16.54
CA ILE A 20 -21.90 23.28 15.29
C ILE A 20 -22.42 22.37 14.17
N PRO A 21 -22.26 22.77 12.90
CA PRO A 21 -22.44 21.85 11.78
C PRO A 21 -21.47 20.65 11.86
N PRO A 22 -21.83 19.50 11.27
CA PRO A 22 -20.92 18.37 11.18
C PRO A 22 -19.61 18.73 10.47
N LEU A 23 -18.49 18.31 11.06
CA LEU A 23 -17.17 18.38 10.44
C LEU A 23 -16.86 17.01 9.82
N ASP A 24 -16.24 16.98 8.64
CA ASP A 24 -15.81 15.73 8.01
C ASP A 24 -14.61 15.09 8.73
N TYR A 25 -13.79 15.91 9.38
CA TYR A 25 -12.67 15.53 10.23
C TYR A 25 -12.28 16.70 11.14
N CYS A 26 -11.60 16.41 12.25
CA CYS A 26 -10.97 17.45 13.07
C CYS A 26 -9.70 16.94 13.78
N THR A 27 -8.87 17.86 14.27
CA THR A 27 -7.66 17.49 15.03
C THR A 27 -8.01 16.78 16.33
N ILE A 28 -7.08 16.00 16.88
CA ILE A 28 -7.27 15.35 18.19
C ILE A 28 -7.55 16.36 19.32
N GLU A 29 -6.97 17.56 19.25
CA GLU A 29 -7.25 18.66 20.19
C GLU A 29 -8.70 19.14 20.09
N ARG A 30 -9.24 19.23 18.87
CA ARG A 30 -10.64 19.63 18.65
C ARG A 30 -11.59 18.51 19.04
N ALA A 31 -11.24 17.26 18.74
CA ALA A 31 -11.98 16.07 19.13
C ALA A 31 -12.13 15.97 20.65
N SER A 32 -11.05 16.16 21.41
CA SER A 32 -11.04 16.18 22.88
C SER A 32 -12.05 17.19 23.44
N LYS A 33 -12.13 18.38 22.85
CA LYS A 33 -13.11 19.41 23.24
C LYS A 33 -14.55 19.03 22.91
N LEU A 34 -14.78 18.44 21.73
CA LEU A 34 -16.12 18.00 21.30
C LEU A 34 -16.64 16.82 22.15
N LEU A 35 -15.75 15.89 22.49
CA LEU A 35 -16.06 14.70 23.28
C LEU A 35 -16.01 14.97 24.79
N ASN A 36 -15.47 16.11 25.23
CA ASN A 36 -15.21 16.44 26.62
C ASN A 36 -14.42 15.33 27.33
N CYS A 37 -13.26 14.98 26.77
CA CYS A 37 -12.31 13.98 27.29
C CYS A 37 -10.87 14.49 27.17
N GLU A 38 -9.91 13.78 27.75
CA GLU A 38 -8.48 14.10 27.60
C GLU A 38 -7.96 13.61 26.24
N ILE A 39 -6.86 14.22 25.76
CA ILE A 39 -6.20 13.77 24.53
C ILE A 39 -5.65 12.34 24.70
N ASP A 40 -5.16 11.99 25.88
CA ASP A 40 -4.64 10.65 26.13
C ASP A 40 -5.73 9.56 26.10
N ASP A 41 -7.00 9.90 26.37
CA ASP A 41 -8.12 8.97 26.19
C ASP A 41 -8.30 8.60 24.71
N ILE A 42 -8.14 9.57 23.83
CA ILE A 42 -8.21 9.38 22.37
C ILE A 42 -7.08 8.47 21.89
N TRP A 43 -5.86 8.69 22.39
CA TRP A 43 -4.72 7.81 22.13
C TRP A 43 -4.99 6.39 22.63
N HIS A 44 -5.53 6.26 23.84
CA HIS A 44 -5.90 4.95 24.38
C HIS A 44 -6.90 4.23 23.47
N TRP A 45 -7.96 4.90 22.99
CA TRP A 45 -8.92 4.28 22.08
C TRP A 45 -8.31 3.89 20.74
N LYS A 46 -7.32 4.66 20.25
CA LYS A 46 -6.53 4.29 19.07
C LYS A 46 -5.69 3.04 19.30
N ASP A 47 -5.01 2.92 20.44
CA ASP A 47 -4.18 1.78 20.81
C ASP A 47 -5.01 0.50 21.01
N ARG A 48 -6.27 0.67 21.44
CA ARG A 48 -7.26 -0.40 21.55
C ARG A 48 -8.01 -0.70 20.24
N LEU A 49 -7.61 -0.05 19.14
CA LEU A 49 -8.19 -0.21 17.79
C LEU A 49 -9.68 0.14 17.70
N HIS A 50 -10.19 1.03 18.55
CA HIS A 50 -11.56 1.54 18.47
C HIS A 50 -11.72 2.62 17.40
N ILE A 51 -10.67 3.41 17.17
CA ILE A 51 -10.62 4.49 16.17
C ILE A 51 -9.33 4.42 15.38
N ASP A 52 -9.24 5.26 14.34
CA ASP A 52 -8.05 5.46 13.54
C ASP A 52 -7.59 6.91 13.56
N PHE A 53 -6.29 7.08 13.38
CA PHE A 53 -5.68 8.39 13.21
C PHE A 53 -5.37 8.64 11.76
N TYR A 54 -5.41 9.93 11.42
CA TYR A 54 -5.18 10.44 10.10
C TYR A 54 -4.19 11.59 10.16
N VAL A 55 -3.46 11.80 9.09
CA VAL A 55 -2.56 12.94 8.92
C VAL A 55 -2.93 13.63 7.61
N TYR A 56 -2.98 14.95 7.64
CA TYR A 56 -3.13 15.73 6.42
C TYR A 56 -1.75 15.96 5.79
N ALA A 57 -1.53 15.40 4.61
CA ALA A 57 -0.35 15.65 3.79
C ALA A 57 -0.72 16.66 2.71
N ASP A 58 -0.17 17.88 2.78
CA ASP A 58 -0.41 18.92 1.78
C ASP A 58 0.58 18.79 0.60
N PHE A 59 0.31 19.47 -0.52
CA PHE A 59 1.11 19.50 -1.74
C PHE A 59 2.55 20.02 -1.55
N LEU A 60 2.89 20.58 -0.39
CA LEU A 60 4.27 20.98 -0.07
C LEU A 60 5.07 19.85 0.59
N ASP A 61 4.37 18.90 1.23
CA ASP A 61 4.93 17.74 1.93
C ASP A 61 4.63 16.49 1.08
N PHE A 62 5.25 16.41 -0.10
CA PHE A 62 5.02 15.28 -0.99
C PHE A 62 5.43 13.95 -0.34
N ILE A 63 4.50 12.99 -0.31
CA ILE A 63 4.76 11.65 0.22
C ILE A 63 4.87 10.67 -0.95
N GLU A 64 6.05 10.07 -1.11
CA GLU A 64 6.27 9.02 -2.10
C GLU A 64 5.65 7.70 -1.60
N ALA A 65 4.73 7.17 -2.41
CA ALA A 65 3.94 5.98 -2.10
C ALA A 65 3.75 5.08 -3.32
N ASP A 66 3.66 3.77 -3.06
CA ASP A 66 3.21 2.80 -4.05
C ASP A 66 1.69 2.64 -3.93
N ALA A 67 1.00 2.69 -5.07
CA ALA A 67 -0.45 2.57 -5.13
C ALA A 67 -0.87 1.36 -5.95
N THR A 68 -1.81 0.58 -5.46
CA THR A 68 -2.48 -0.51 -6.19
C THR A 68 -3.86 -0.09 -6.63
N ILE A 69 -4.17 -0.27 -7.91
CA ILE A 69 -5.46 0.04 -8.52
C ILE A 69 -6.07 -1.28 -9.01
N HIS A 70 -7.35 -1.49 -8.71
CA HIS A 70 -8.14 -2.61 -9.20
C HIS A 70 -9.42 -2.08 -9.85
N PHE A 71 -9.57 -2.23 -11.16
CA PHE A 71 -10.82 -1.89 -11.84
C PHE A 71 -11.86 -3.02 -11.65
N LYS A 72 -13.09 -2.67 -11.27
CA LYS A 72 -14.18 -3.63 -11.04
C LYS A 72 -14.87 -4.06 -12.34
N LYS A 73 -14.67 -3.31 -13.41
CA LYS A 73 -15.15 -3.58 -14.78
C LYS A 73 -13.95 -3.78 -15.70
N ASP A 74 -14.19 -4.38 -16.86
CA ASP A 74 -13.16 -4.50 -17.89
C ASP A 74 -12.63 -3.12 -18.26
N ALA A 75 -11.32 -2.98 -18.13
CA ALA A 75 -10.58 -1.73 -18.25
C ALA A 75 -9.46 -1.83 -19.28
N ASP A 76 -9.57 -2.76 -20.24
CA ASP A 76 -8.54 -3.10 -21.22
C ASP A 76 -7.99 -1.85 -21.94
N PHE A 77 -8.85 -0.92 -22.35
CA PHE A 77 -8.42 0.34 -22.95
C PHE A 77 -7.55 1.21 -22.02
N ILE A 78 -7.92 1.30 -20.74
CA ILE A 78 -7.20 2.12 -19.75
C ILE A 78 -5.87 1.46 -19.39
N THR A 79 -5.89 0.12 -19.24
CA THR A 79 -4.71 -0.73 -19.10
C THR A 79 -3.72 -0.49 -20.23
N ASP A 80 -4.20 -0.57 -21.48
CA ASP A 80 -3.37 -0.40 -22.66
C ASP A 80 -2.77 1.01 -22.73
N LEU A 81 -3.59 2.04 -22.46
CA LEU A 81 -3.15 3.43 -22.41
C LEU A 81 -2.08 3.65 -21.34
N LEU A 82 -2.28 3.11 -20.13
CA LEU A 82 -1.36 3.17 -18.99
C LEU A 82 0.02 2.57 -19.31
N LEU A 83 0.02 1.44 -20.01
CA LEU A 83 1.24 0.71 -20.35
C LEU A 83 1.97 1.32 -21.56
N MET A 84 1.24 1.92 -22.51
CA MET A 84 1.83 2.50 -23.71
C MET A 84 2.28 3.95 -23.55
N TYR A 85 1.56 4.77 -22.76
CA TYR A 85 1.80 6.21 -22.65
C TYR A 85 1.72 6.69 -21.18
N PRO A 86 2.58 6.19 -20.29
CA PRO A 86 2.51 6.50 -18.86
C PRO A 86 2.68 7.99 -18.55
N GLU A 87 3.36 8.74 -19.41
CA GLU A 87 3.60 10.19 -19.30
C GLU A 87 2.42 11.06 -19.74
N GLU A 88 1.51 10.55 -20.57
CA GLU A 88 0.39 11.35 -21.08
C GLU A 88 -0.81 11.36 -20.14
N VAL A 89 -0.87 10.41 -19.21
CA VAL A 89 -2.01 10.25 -18.33
C VAL A 89 -1.75 10.90 -16.96
N ARG A 90 -2.35 12.07 -16.76
CA ARG A 90 -2.44 12.68 -15.42
C ARG A 90 -3.49 11.92 -14.61
N PHE A 91 -3.04 11.08 -13.68
CA PHE A 91 -3.93 10.42 -12.73
C PHE A 91 -4.17 11.32 -11.54
N THR A 92 -5.41 11.76 -11.39
CA THR A 92 -5.91 12.39 -10.17
C THR A 92 -7.09 11.56 -9.71
N PHE A 93 -6.91 10.80 -8.63
CA PHE A 93 -8.02 10.09 -8.00
C PHE A 93 -8.82 11.06 -7.12
N PRO A 94 -10.15 10.90 -6.99
CA PRO A 94 -11.01 9.98 -7.74
C PRO A 94 -11.53 10.57 -9.07
N PHE A 95 -11.54 9.77 -10.15
CA PHE A 95 -12.25 10.10 -11.39
C PHE A 95 -13.26 9.00 -11.77
N LEU A 96 -14.41 9.40 -12.33
CA LEU A 96 -15.32 8.56 -13.08
C LEU A 96 -14.90 8.55 -14.55
N ILE A 97 -15.02 7.38 -15.16
CA ILE A 97 -14.98 7.23 -16.61
C ILE A 97 -16.43 6.99 -17.04
N THR A 98 -17.02 7.93 -17.76
CA THR A 98 -18.36 7.71 -18.31
C THR A 98 -18.24 6.90 -19.59
N SER A 99 -19.02 5.83 -19.70
CA SER A 99 -18.98 4.90 -20.85
C SER A 99 -19.43 5.54 -22.18
N ALA A 100 -19.84 6.81 -22.16
CA ALA A 100 -20.42 7.49 -23.31
C ALA A 100 -19.45 8.42 -24.05
N SER A 101 -18.32 8.85 -23.46
CA SER A 101 -17.42 9.82 -24.10
C SER A 101 -15.92 9.57 -23.95
N ASN A 102 -15.47 8.50 -23.27
CA ASN A 102 -14.05 8.34 -22.88
C ASN A 102 -13.50 9.56 -22.11
N GLU A 103 -14.37 10.43 -21.60
CA GLU A 103 -13.98 11.58 -20.80
C GLU A 103 -13.85 11.16 -19.34
N VAL A 104 -12.71 11.57 -18.78
CA VAL A 104 -12.39 11.43 -17.37
C VAL A 104 -13.04 12.60 -16.64
N TYR A 105 -14.09 12.34 -15.86
CA TYR A 105 -14.76 13.35 -15.04
C TYR A 105 -14.46 13.11 -13.56
N ILE A 106 -14.22 14.16 -12.79
CA ILE A 106 -14.11 14.09 -11.33
C ILE A 106 -15.52 14.36 -10.79
N PRO A 107 -16.31 13.37 -10.33
CA PRO A 107 -17.60 13.69 -9.72
C PRO A 107 -17.39 14.35 -8.36
N ALA A 108 -18.43 15.04 -7.88
CA ALA A 108 -18.54 15.36 -6.47
C ALA A 108 -18.98 14.10 -5.70
N SER A 109 -18.33 13.73 -4.59
CA SER A 109 -18.89 12.70 -3.69
C SER A 109 -20.20 13.13 -3.08
N GLU A 110 -21.11 12.17 -2.95
CA GLU A 110 -22.20 12.22 -1.96
C GLU A 110 -21.71 12.06 -0.50
N SER A 111 -20.52 11.51 -0.27
CA SER A 111 -19.86 11.31 1.04
C SER A 111 -18.93 12.43 1.54
N GLY A 112 -18.73 13.54 0.80
CA GLY A 112 -17.77 14.61 1.14
C GLY A 112 -16.27 14.22 1.07
N ALA A 113 -15.94 12.95 0.84
CA ALA A 113 -14.57 12.44 0.93
C ALA A 113 -13.66 12.77 -0.28
N TYR A 114 -14.17 13.43 -1.32
CA TYR A 114 -13.41 13.70 -2.55
C TYR A 114 -12.33 14.76 -2.37
N GLU A 115 -12.49 15.66 -1.40
CA GLU A 115 -11.46 16.64 -1.05
C GLU A 115 -10.34 16.04 -0.18
N LEU A 116 -10.50 14.78 0.24
CA LEU A 116 -9.61 14.17 1.23
C LEU A 116 -8.44 13.43 0.62
N PHE A 117 -8.38 13.14 -0.68
CA PHE A 117 -7.31 12.29 -1.23
C PHE A 117 -7.02 12.57 -2.69
N TYR A 118 -5.76 12.84 -3.01
CA TYR A 118 -5.26 12.82 -4.38
C TYR A 118 -3.95 12.03 -4.42
N ALA A 119 -3.88 11.05 -5.31
CA ALA A 119 -2.61 10.49 -5.72
C ALA A 119 -2.35 11.00 -7.14
N HIS A 120 -1.25 11.73 -7.31
CA HIS A 120 -0.78 12.23 -8.59
C HIS A 120 0.65 11.76 -8.83
N LYS A 121 1.04 11.53 -10.08
CA LYS A 121 2.46 11.42 -10.41
C LYS A 121 2.88 12.72 -11.09
N PRO A 122 3.66 13.61 -10.45
CA PRO A 122 4.40 14.60 -11.21
C PRO A 122 5.55 13.84 -11.89
N LEU A 123 5.52 13.81 -13.21
CA LEU A 123 6.61 13.21 -13.98
C LEU A 123 7.86 14.04 -13.75
N THR A 124 8.82 13.52 -13.00
CA THR A 124 10.17 14.08 -13.00
C THR A 124 10.86 13.72 -14.31
N VAL A 125 11.91 14.44 -14.70
CA VAL A 125 12.66 14.15 -15.93
C VAL A 125 13.27 12.75 -15.89
N GLU A 126 13.62 12.24 -14.71
CA GLU A 126 14.19 10.91 -14.47
C GLU A 126 13.15 9.77 -14.59
N ASP A 127 11.86 10.07 -14.40
CA ASP A 127 10.78 9.09 -14.54
C ASP A 127 10.48 8.68 -15.99
N ARG A 128 10.90 9.51 -16.97
CA ARG A 128 10.64 9.25 -18.40
C ARG A 128 11.35 8.01 -18.93
N ASP A 129 12.44 7.60 -18.28
CA ASP A 129 13.24 6.43 -18.68
C ASP A 129 12.89 5.15 -17.89
N ASN A 130 12.01 5.25 -16.89
CA ASN A 130 11.71 4.14 -16.00
C ASN A 130 10.55 3.29 -16.54
N LYS A 131 10.84 2.18 -17.22
CA LYS A 131 9.83 1.29 -17.84
C LYS A 131 8.89 0.57 -16.83
N ASN A 132 9.06 0.77 -15.53
CA ASN A 132 8.35 0.05 -14.47
C ASN A 132 7.45 0.96 -13.62
N VAL A 133 6.99 2.12 -14.14
CA VAL A 133 6.08 3.01 -13.41
C VAL A 133 4.74 2.33 -13.11
N PHE A 134 4.20 1.63 -14.11
CA PHE A 134 3.02 0.79 -13.97
C PHE A 134 3.42 -0.66 -14.12
N GLU A 135 3.11 -1.45 -13.10
CA GLU A 135 3.30 -2.89 -13.10
C GLU A 135 1.92 -3.54 -13.16
N GLN A 136 1.58 -4.18 -14.28
CA GLN A 136 0.35 -4.95 -14.39
C GLN A 136 0.50 -6.23 -13.54
N ILE A 137 -0.37 -6.36 -12.54
CA ILE A 137 -0.40 -7.53 -11.65
C ILE A 137 -1.62 -8.43 -11.91
N GLY A 138 -2.52 -8.01 -12.80
CA GLY A 138 -3.67 -8.78 -13.25
C GLY A 138 -4.42 -8.06 -14.37
N LYS A 139 -5.42 -8.73 -14.97
CA LYS A 139 -6.17 -8.19 -16.13
C LYS A 139 -6.65 -6.75 -15.89
N ASN A 140 -7.24 -6.51 -14.73
CA ASN A 140 -7.82 -5.23 -14.32
C ASN A 140 -7.07 -4.64 -13.12
N SER A 141 -5.75 -4.86 -12.99
CA SER A 141 -5.02 -4.47 -11.78
C SER A 141 -3.58 -4.05 -12.02
N PHE A 142 -3.18 -2.93 -11.39
CA PHE A 142 -1.88 -2.29 -11.58
C PHE A 142 -1.29 -1.80 -10.28
N ILE A 143 0.03 -1.79 -10.20
CA ILE A 143 0.78 -1.03 -9.20
C ILE A 143 1.38 0.20 -9.88
N VAL A 144 1.14 1.37 -9.30
CA VAL A 144 1.79 2.63 -9.61
C VAL A 144 2.93 2.81 -8.62
N ARG A 145 4.16 2.81 -9.12
CA ARG A 145 5.35 3.00 -8.29
C ARG A 145 5.66 4.48 -8.13
N LYS A 146 6.05 4.88 -6.91
CA LYS A 146 6.50 6.25 -6.60
C LYS A 146 5.48 7.34 -6.97
N SER A 147 4.21 7.06 -6.73
CA SER A 147 3.17 8.08 -6.83
C SER A 147 3.30 9.09 -5.69
N ILE A 148 2.96 10.34 -5.95
CA ILE A 148 2.87 11.37 -4.92
C ILE A 148 1.46 11.36 -4.34
N ALA A 149 1.40 11.22 -3.02
CA ALA A 149 0.18 11.26 -2.25
C ALA A 149 -0.01 12.62 -1.57
N CYS A 150 -1.22 13.15 -1.62
CA CYS A 150 -1.68 14.23 -0.75
C CYS A 150 -3.13 13.98 -0.27
N GLY A 151 -3.51 14.66 0.81
CA GLY A 151 -4.81 14.54 1.47
C GLY A 151 -4.76 13.97 2.90
N LEU A 152 -5.92 13.62 3.46
CA LEU A 152 -6.14 13.11 4.80
C LEU A 152 -5.86 11.61 4.90
N LEU A 153 -4.59 11.22 4.96
CA LEU A 153 -4.14 9.83 4.93
C LEU A 153 -4.27 9.13 6.28
N ARG A 154 -4.73 7.87 6.30
CA ARG A 154 -4.81 7.06 7.52
C ARG A 154 -3.41 6.66 7.95
N VAL A 155 -3.12 6.73 9.25
CA VAL A 155 -1.85 6.29 9.83
C VAL A 155 -1.91 4.80 10.20
N ARG A 156 -0.95 4.02 9.71
CA ARG A 156 -0.72 2.61 10.05
C ARG A 156 0.74 2.39 10.48
N GLY A 157 0.94 1.63 11.55
CA GLY A 157 2.27 1.30 12.10
C GLY A 157 2.40 1.70 13.57
N SER A 158 3.53 1.34 14.17
CA SER A 158 3.84 1.69 15.57
C SER A 158 4.27 3.16 15.66
N THR A 159 3.32 4.05 15.93
CA THR A 159 3.63 5.39 16.47
C THR A 159 4.22 5.23 17.86
N THR A 160 5.53 5.07 17.94
CA THR A 160 6.27 5.01 19.20
C THR A 160 6.51 6.43 19.68
N ARG A 161 5.77 6.87 20.73
CA ARG A 161 6.08 8.10 21.46
C ARG A 161 7.40 7.87 22.21
N HIS A 162 8.52 8.32 21.66
CA HIS A 162 9.77 8.38 22.40
C HIS A 162 9.82 9.68 23.21
N TYR A 163 9.85 9.58 24.53
CA TYR A 163 10.35 10.64 25.38
C TYR A 163 11.88 10.49 25.47
N HIS A 164 12.62 11.58 25.19
CA HIS A 164 14.09 11.78 25.19
C HIS A 164 14.86 10.99 26.29
N SER A 165 16.16 10.66 26.22
CA SER A 165 17.28 11.04 25.35
C SER A 165 18.31 9.88 25.36
N GLN A 166 18.79 9.41 24.20
CA GLN A 166 20.00 8.57 23.98
C GLN A 166 19.83 7.28 23.17
N GLU A 167 18.65 6.90 22.68
CA GLU A 167 18.51 5.65 21.90
C GLU A 167 18.10 5.90 20.44
N CYS A 168 18.96 5.44 19.52
CA CYS A 168 18.77 5.49 18.08
C CYS A 168 17.59 4.64 17.61
N GLY A 169 16.82 5.21 16.68
CA GLY A 169 15.70 4.57 15.98
C GLY A 169 14.60 5.60 15.77
N GLU A 170 14.69 6.42 14.73
CA GLU A 170 13.64 7.41 14.47
C GLU A 170 12.30 6.68 14.27
N PRO A 171 11.29 6.98 15.09
CA PRO A 171 10.00 6.34 14.94
C PRO A 171 9.43 6.73 13.59
N TYR A 172 8.85 5.77 12.87
CA TYR A 172 8.28 5.98 11.55
C TYR A 172 6.83 5.52 11.49
N VAL A 173 6.07 6.12 10.60
CA VAL A 173 4.71 5.72 10.25
C VAL A 173 4.64 5.32 8.79
N ARG A 174 3.69 4.45 8.46
CA ARG A 174 3.26 4.24 7.08
C ARG A 174 1.89 4.85 6.95
N LEU A 175 1.69 5.63 5.91
CA LEU A 175 0.40 6.17 5.58
C LEU A 175 -0.29 5.23 4.61
N GLU A 176 -1.57 4.99 4.85
CA GLU A 176 -2.42 4.19 4.01
C GLU A 176 -3.59 5.04 3.50
N ALA A 177 -3.92 4.89 2.23
CA ALA A 177 -5.22 5.29 1.72
C ALA A 177 -5.92 4.07 1.13
N THR A 178 -7.20 3.93 1.41
CA THR A 178 -8.05 2.94 0.74
C THR A 178 -9.31 3.64 0.29
N PHE A 179 -9.64 3.45 -0.98
CA PHE A 179 -10.84 3.97 -1.59
C PHE A 179 -11.52 2.85 -2.38
N ASP A 180 -12.84 2.74 -2.26
CA ASP A 180 -13.62 1.70 -2.91
C ASP A 180 -14.91 2.33 -3.44
N CYS A 181 -15.08 2.32 -4.77
CA CYS A 181 -16.28 2.81 -5.43
C CYS A 181 -16.79 1.77 -6.45
N ASP A 182 -17.92 2.03 -7.09
CA ASP A 182 -18.53 1.07 -8.02
C ASP A 182 -17.67 0.75 -9.25
N LEU A 183 -16.77 1.67 -9.64
CA LEU A 183 -15.91 1.49 -10.80
C LEU A 183 -14.58 0.83 -10.47
N TYR A 184 -13.98 1.15 -9.33
CA TYR A 184 -12.65 0.65 -8.96
C TYR A 184 -12.43 0.64 -7.46
N LYS A 185 -11.39 -0.09 -7.07
CA LYS A 185 -10.81 -0.12 -5.75
C LYS A 185 -9.38 0.36 -5.83
N PHE A 186 -9.03 1.33 -5.01
CA PHE A 186 -7.72 1.92 -4.90
C PHE A 186 -7.18 1.68 -3.49
N LYS A 187 -5.91 1.28 -3.42
CA LYS A 187 -5.16 1.15 -2.17
C LYS A 187 -3.81 1.80 -2.37
N MET A 188 -3.31 2.48 -1.36
CA MET A 188 -2.00 3.11 -1.40
C MET A 188 -1.32 2.97 -0.07
N GLN A 189 -0.01 2.76 -0.12
CA GLN A 189 0.82 2.68 1.06
C GLN A 189 2.11 3.47 0.83
N SER A 190 2.39 4.41 1.72
CA SER A 190 3.64 5.15 1.70
C SER A 190 4.83 4.27 2.07
N SER A 191 6.02 4.72 1.67
CA SER A 191 7.26 4.28 2.31
C SER A 191 7.29 4.65 3.80
N GLN A 192 8.29 4.17 4.56
CA GLN A 192 8.46 4.53 5.96
C GLN A 192 8.68 6.04 6.08
N ILE A 193 7.77 6.75 6.74
CA ILE A 193 7.84 8.20 6.98
C ILE A 193 8.30 8.43 8.40
N HIS A 194 9.47 9.02 8.59
CA HIS A 194 9.99 9.32 9.93
C HIS A 194 9.15 10.44 10.59
N LEU A 195 8.71 10.20 11.82
CA LEU A 195 7.82 11.07 12.60
C LEU A 195 8.46 12.39 13.04
N SER A 196 9.77 12.54 12.87
CA SER A 196 10.50 13.79 13.10
C SER A 196 9.95 14.98 12.31
N SER A 197 9.11 14.73 11.29
CA SER A 197 8.40 15.73 10.46
C SER A 197 6.95 16.02 10.87
N LEU A 198 6.33 15.23 11.77
CA LEU A 198 4.89 15.32 12.07
C LEU A 198 4.66 15.86 13.49
N SER A 199 4.08 17.06 13.59
CA SER A 199 3.62 17.60 14.88
C SER A 199 2.28 17.00 15.30
N ASP A 200 1.97 16.91 16.61
CA ASP A 200 0.68 16.43 17.13
C ASP A 200 -0.53 17.21 16.57
N LYS A 201 -0.32 18.45 16.09
CA LYS A 201 -1.33 19.28 15.42
C LYS A 201 -1.73 18.76 14.04
N ASN A 202 -0.98 17.81 13.50
CA ASN A 202 -1.21 17.20 12.20
C ASN A 202 -1.94 15.85 12.32
N ILE A 203 -2.44 15.49 13.51
CA ILE A 203 -3.20 14.26 13.74
C ILE A 203 -4.69 14.57 13.81
N TYR A 204 -5.46 13.84 13.02
CA TYR A 204 -6.87 14.04 12.78
C TYR A 204 -7.69 12.77 13.05
N ILE A 205 -8.97 12.98 13.35
CA ILE A 205 -10.01 11.96 13.49
C ILE A 205 -11.14 12.31 12.52
N THR A 206 -11.72 11.28 11.88
CA THR A 206 -12.84 11.46 10.96
C THR A 206 -14.15 11.68 11.70
N LYS A 207 -15.14 12.25 10.99
CA LYS A 207 -16.52 12.36 11.44
C LYS A 207 -17.07 11.05 11.99
N ALA A 208 -16.90 9.95 11.24
CA ALA A 208 -17.44 8.65 11.60
C ALA A 208 -16.83 8.11 12.90
N ASP A 209 -15.54 8.33 13.13
CA ASP A 209 -14.87 7.93 14.36
C ASP A 209 -15.28 8.83 15.54
N LEU A 210 -15.47 10.13 15.31
CA LEU A 210 -16.00 11.06 16.33
C LEU A 210 -17.42 10.70 16.77
N GLU A 211 -18.31 10.44 15.81
CA GLU A 211 -19.68 10.01 16.09
C GLU A 211 -19.68 8.66 16.81
N TYR A 212 -18.81 7.73 16.41
CA TYR A 212 -18.65 6.45 17.10
C TYR A 212 -18.20 6.59 18.57
N LEU A 213 -17.23 7.49 18.84
CA LEU A 213 -16.79 7.77 20.20
C LEU A 213 -17.88 8.46 21.03
N HIS A 214 -18.64 9.38 20.42
CA HIS A 214 -19.77 10.02 21.08
C HIS A 214 -20.87 9.00 21.44
N ASP A 215 -21.23 8.13 20.52
CA ASP A 215 -22.19 7.05 20.76
C ASP A 215 -21.70 6.12 21.90
N ALA A 216 -20.41 5.76 21.90
CA ALA A 216 -19.84 4.93 22.95
C ALA A 216 -19.85 5.63 24.32
N LYS A 217 -19.59 6.94 24.35
CA LYS A 217 -19.67 7.79 25.56
C LYS A 217 -21.10 7.82 26.10
N VAL A 218 -22.09 8.04 25.23
CA VAL A 218 -23.52 8.06 25.58
C VAL A 218 -23.96 6.70 26.14
N ASN A 219 -23.57 5.62 25.48
CA ASN A 219 -23.98 4.26 25.85
C ASN A 219 -23.14 3.67 27.01
N GLY A 220 -22.07 4.34 27.43
CA GLY A 220 -21.11 3.86 28.42
C GLY A 220 -20.35 2.60 27.99
N SER A 221 -20.37 2.24 26.71
CA SER A 221 -19.71 1.03 26.20
C SER A 221 -19.44 1.13 24.69
N PHE A 222 -18.36 0.48 24.24
CA PHE A 222 -18.07 0.34 22.83
C PHE A 222 -18.91 -0.78 22.19
N ASP A 223 -19.33 -0.56 20.94
CA ASP A 223 -19.90 -1.62 20.11
C ASP A 223 -18.84 -2.73 19.88
N ALA A 224 -19.09 -3.90 20.48
CA ALA A 224 -18.21 -5.05 20.43
C ALA A 224 -18.06 -5.62 19.00
N ALA A 225 -19.10 -5.56 18.17
CA ALA A 225 -19.06 -6.06 16.80
C ALA A 225 -18.19 -5.15 15.92
N LYS A 226 -18.34 -3.82 16.03
CA LYS A 226 -17.48 -2.86 15.35
C LYS A 226 -16.02 -2.99 15.80
N SER A 227 -15.78 -3.12 17.11
CA SER A 227 -14.43 -3.29 17.67
C SER A 227 -13.76 -4.57 17.18
N LYS A 228 -14.49 -5.70 17.20
CA LYS A 228 -14.01 -6.99 16.67
C LYS A 228 -13.64 -6.90 15.20
N LYS A 229 -14.47 -6.26 14.37
CA LYS A 229 -14.20 -6.08 12.95
C LYS A 229 -12.93 -5.26 12.70
N ARG A 230 -12.70 -4.17 13.44
CA ARG A 230 -11.46 -3.37 13.33
C ARG A 230 -10.23 -4.17 13.72
N TYR A 231 -10.32 -4.97 14.80
CA TYR A 231 -9.26 -5.86 15.23
C TYR A 231 -8.91 -6.89 14.15
N GLU A 232 -9.91 -7.60 13.61
CA GLU A 232 -9.73 -8.58 12.54
C GLU A 232 -9.06 -7.97 11.30
N MET A 233 -9.52 -6.77 10.89
CA MET A 233 -8.91 -6.03 9.78
C MET A 233 -7.45 -5.63 10.04
N ALA A 234 -7.11 -5.24 11.27
CA ALA A 234 -5.74 -4.90 11.64
C ALA A 234 -4.82 -6.12 11.59
N VAL A 235 -5.28 -7.27 12.12
CA VAL A 235 -4.54 -8.54 12.09
C VAL A 235 -4.31 -9.02 10.66
N GLU A 236 -5.35 -9.04 9.83
CA GLU A 236 -5.23 -9.47 8.43
C GLU A 236 -4.23 -8.61 7.65
N GLN A 237 -4.21 -7.29 7.90
CA GLN A 237 -3.29 -6.37 7.24
C GLN A 237 -1.84 -6.45 7.73
N GLU A 238 -1.56 -6.90 8.95
CA GLU A 238 -0.19 -7.15 9.42
C GLU A 238 0.38 -8.46 8.88
N LEU A 239 -0.47 -9.48 8.67
CA LEU A 239 -0.07 -10.80 8.14
C LEU A 239 0.17 -10.80 6.61
N ILE A 240 -0.58 -10.00 5.84
CA ILE A 240 -0.48 -9.99 4.36
C ILE A 240 0.90 -9.55 3.82
N PRO A 241 1.56 -8.49 4.34
CA PRO A 241 2.88 -8.06 3.87
C PRO A 241 3.97 -9.10 4.09
N GLU A 242 3.96 -9.82 5.22
CA GLU A 242 4.95 -10.85 5.53
C GLU A 242 4.82 -12.05 4.58
N ILE A 243 3.59 -12.50 4.32
CA ILE A 243 3.30 -13.64 3.44
C ILE A 243 3.56 -13.29 1.95
N LYS A 244 3.22 -12.07 1.52
CA LYS A 244 3.48 -11.64 0.12
C LYS A 244 4.97 -11.46 -0.17
N ASN A 245 5.74 -10.90 0.77
CA ASN A 245 7.17 -10.68 0.60
C ASN A 245 7.98 -11.97 0.62
N SER A 246 7.55 -13.00 1.36
CA SER A 246 8.20 -14.31 1.35
C SER A 246 7.97 -15.06 0.04
N ASN A 247 6.73 -15.06 -0.48
CA ASN A 247 6.40 -15.84 -1.66
C ASN A 247 6.94 -15.24 -2.96
N HIS A 248 6.79 -13.93 -3.20
CA HIS A 248 7.26 -13.34 -4.46
C HIS A 248 8.79 -13.40 -4.60
N ASN A 249 9.55 -13.16 -3.53
CA ASN A 249 11.01 -13.24 -3.59
C ASN A 249 11.47 -14.68 -3.76
N ALA A 250 10.90 -15.63 -3.00
CA ALA A 250 11.25 -17.05 -3.12
C ALA A 250 10.91 -17.61 -4.51
N GLU A 251 9.72 -17.30 -5.04
CA GLU A 251 9.27 -17.71 -6.38
C GLU A 251 10.11 -17.06 -7.47
N ARG A 252 10.38 -15.75 -7.42
CA ARG A 252 11.25 -15.07 -8.39
C ARG A 252 12.67 -15.65 -8.38
N HIS A 253 13.22 -15.96 -7.20
CA HIS A 253 14.52 -16.61 -7.10
C HIS A 253 14.47 -18.06 -7.62
N ALA A 254 13.37 -18.79 -7.44
CA ALA A 254 13.18 -20.12 -8.01
C ALA A 254 13.08 -20.08 -9.53
N GLU A 255 12.28 -19.17 -10.08
CA GLU A 255 12.12 -18.97 -11.53
C GLU A 255 13.45 -18.58 -12.19
N ASN A 256 14.20 -17.66 -11.57
CA ASN A 256 15.52 -17.26 -12.07
C ASN A 256 16.52 -18.43 -12.09
N ARG A 257 16.48 -19.31 -11.07
CA ARG A 257 17.28 -20.54 -11.05
C ARG A 257 16.82 -21.52 -12.12
N GLU A 258 15.51 -21.68 -12.31
CA GLU A 258 14.95 -22.56 -13.34
C GLU A 258 15.37 -22.15 -14.75
N LYS A 259 15.31 -20.84 -15.07
CA LYS A 259 15.80 -20.29 -16.35
C LYS A 259 17.28 -20.58 -16.56
N LEU A 260 18.11 -20.35 -15.52
CA LEU A 260 19.54 -20.68 -15.55
C LEU A 260 19.76 -22.17 -15.86
N PHE A 261 19.03 -23.07 -15.19
CA PHE A 261 19.18 -24.52 -15.38
C PHE A 261 18.69 -24.98 -16.76
N LYS A 262 17.59 -24.43 -17.28
CA LYS A 262 17.12 -24.72 -18.64
C LYS A 262 18.17 -24.33 -19.69
N SER A 263 18.76 -23.14 -19.56
CA SER A 263 19.84 -22.70 -20.46
C SER A 263 21.09 -23.56 -20.34
N ALA A 264 21.47 -23.97 -19.11
CA ALA A 264 22.60 -24.86 -18.89
C ALA A 264 22.38 -26.26 -19.52
N ILE A 265 21.19 -26.83 -19.38
CA ILE A 265 20.82 -28.11 -20.00
C ILE A 265 20.83 -28.01 -21.53
N TYR A 266 20.29 -26.91 -22.07
CA TYR A 266 20.32 -26.64 -23.50
C TYR A 266 21.77 -26.60 -24.03
N LEU A 267 22.66 -25.85 -23.38
CA LEU A 267 24.06 -25.78 -23.78
C LEU A 267 24.81 -27.11 -23.59
N LEU A 268 24.51 -27.88 -22.54
CA LEU A 268 25.04 -29.24 -22.41
C LEU A 268 24.65 -30.12 -23.59
N SER A 269 23.42 -29.99 -24.10
CA SER A 269 22.95 -30.78 -25.24
C SER A 269 23.68 -30.43 -26.54
N LYS A 270 24.12 -29.17 -26.68
CA LYS A 270 24.73 -28.63 -27.91
C LYS A 270 26.26 -28.69 -27.89
N TYR A 271 26.87 -28.42 -26.74
CA TYR A 271 28.32 -28.34 -26.51
C TYR A 271 28.74 -29.26 -25.34
N PRO A 272 28.55 -30.58 -25.47
CA PRO A 272 28.81 -31.51 -24.37
C PRO A 272 30.28 -31.54 -23.93
N ASP A 273 31.22 -31.32 -24.84
CA ASP A 273 32.67 -31.37 -24.56
C ASP A 273 33.17 -30.12 -23.81
N GLU A 274 32.51 -28.99 -24.04
CA GLU A 274 32.78 -27.73 -23.33
C GLU A 274 32.19 -27.76 -21.92
N CYS A 275 31.09 -28.50 -21.76
CA CYS A 275 30.35 -28.62 -20.51
C CYS A 275 30.87 -29.72 -19.56
N ARG A 276 31.63 -30.70 -20.04
CA ARG A 276 32.03 -31.91 -19.26
C ARG A 276 33.52 -31.98 -18.96
N GLY A 277 33.88 -32.53 -17.81
CA GLY A 277 35.26 -32.81 -17.42
C GLY A 277 35.91 -33.92 -18.26
N LYS A 278 37.21 -34.15 -18.05
CA LYS A 278 38.00 -35.14 -18.84
C LYS A 278 37.49 -36.57 -18.70
N LYS A 279 36.78 -36.91 -17.63
CA LYS A 279 36.15 -38.22 -17.38
C LYS A 279 34.66 -38.21 -17.74
N LYS A 280 34.19 -37.23 -18.53
CA LYS A 280 32.77 -37.01 -18.89
C LYS A 280 31.85 -36.70 -17.71
N GLU A 281 32.42 -36.31 -16.57
CA GLU A 281 31.72 -35.84 -15.39
C GLU A 281 31.12 -34.45 -15.63
N ILE A 282 29.97 -34.18 -15.01
CA ILE A 282 29.38 -32.85 -14.99
C ILE A 282 30.29 -31.97 -14.15
N SER A 283 30.86 -30.92 -14.74
CA SER A 283 31.69 -29.93 -14.05
C SER A 283 30.95 -28.58 -14.03
N PRO A 284 30.51 -28.12 -12.84
CA PRO A 284 29.85 -26.81 -12.68
C PRO A 284 30.69 -25.64 -13.22
N GLU A 285 32.02 -25.72 -13.10
CA GLU A 285 32.96 -24.72 -13.61
C GLU A 285 32.91 -24.65 -15.13
N LYS A 286 32.97 -25.80 -15.80
CA LYS A 286 32.86 -25.88 -17.25
C LYS A 286 31.49 -25.46 -17.78
N TRP A 287 30.42 -25.79 -17.05
CA TRP A 287 29.07 -25.30 -17.38
C TRP A 287 28.98 -23.77 -17.29
N ARG A 288 29.54 -23.16 -16.23
CA ARG A 288 29.62 -21.70 -16.13
C ARG A 288 30.38 -21.12 -17.33
N ASP A 289 31.54 -21.66 -17.65
CA ASP A 289 32.39 -21.13 -18.73
C ASP A 289 31.67 -21.22 -20.09
N CYS A 290 30.97 -22.32 -20.35
CA CYS A 290 30.14 -22.50 -21.54
C CYS A 290 28.95 -21.53 -21.59
N ILE A 291 28.28 -21.26 -20.46
CA ILE A 291 27.21 -20.25 -20.38
C ILE A 291 27.73 -18.85 -20.71
N VAL A 292 28.92 -18.50 -20.20
CA VAL A 292 29.54 -17.19 -20.48
C VAL A 292 29.96 -17.08 -21.95
N ALA A 293 30.53 -18.14 -22.51
CA ALA A 293 30.98 -18.19 -23.91
C ALA A 293 29.82 -18.15 -24.92
N HIS A 294 28.70 -18.80 -24.62
CA HIS A 294 27.54 -18.92 -25.50
C HIS A 294 26.33 -18.10 -25.03
N LYS A 295 26.56 -17.02 -24.27
CA LYS A 295 25.50 -16.19 -23.69
C LYS A 295 24.53 -15.62 -24.73
N ASP A 296 24.99 -15.40 -25.96
CA ASP A 296 24.20 -14.83 -27.06
C ASP A 296 23.29 -15.88 -27.73
N GLU A 297 23.48 -17.17 -27.42
CA GLU A 297 22.67 -18.28 -27.95
C GLU A 297 21.54 -18.71 -27.00
N ILE A 298 21.45 -18.10 -25.81
CA ILE A 298 20.46 -18.42 -24.79
C ILE A 298 19.59 -17.20 -24.46
N PRO A 299 18.36 -17.40 -23.96
CA PRO A 299 17.53 -16.29 -23.49
C PRO A 299 18.25 -15.49 -22.38
N PRO A 300 18.03 -14.16 -22.30
CA PRO A 300 18.63 -13.31 -21.28
C PRO A 300 18.39 -13.84 -19.87
N LEU A 301 19.46 -14.01 -19.11
CA LEU A 301 19.42 -14.51 -17.74
C LEU A 301 19.39 -13.35 -16.75
N ALA A 302 18.58 -13.47 -15.70
CA ALA A 302 18.61 -12.54 -14.57
C ALA A 302 19.84 -12.76 -13.66
N ILE A 303 20.44 -13.95 -13.70
CA ILE A 303 21.66 -14.31 -12.96
C ILE A 303 22.84 -14.20 -13.94
N THR A 304 23.57 -13.08 -13.89
CA THR A 304 24.68 -12.78 -14.83
C THR A 304 26.06 -12.84 -14.18
N ASN A 305 26.13 -12.80 -12.84
CA ASN A 305 27.38 -12.87 -12.11
C ASN A 305 27.93 -14.31 -12.12
N GLU A 306 29.16 -14.48 -12.62
CA GLU A 306 29.84 -15.76 -12.77
C GLU A 306 29.95 -16.58 -11.48
N ASP A 307 30.25 -15.94 -10.35
CA ASP A 307 30.36 -16.60 -9.05
C ASP A 307 29.00 -17.08 -8.55
N VAL A 308 27.94 -16.30 -8.82
CA VAL A 308 26.57 -16.65 -8.46
C VAL A 308 26.06 -17.80 -9.32
N ILE A 309 26.33 -17.77 -10.63
CA ILE A 309 26.06 -18.88 -11.56
C ILE A 309 26.74 -20.15 -11.03
N LEU A 310 28.04 -20.09 -10.77
CA LEU A 310 28.81 -21.23 -10.28
C LEU A 310 28.26 -21.80 -8.97
N ARG A 311 27.86 -20.93 -8.03
CA ARG A 311 27.25 -21.34 -6.76
C ARG A 311 25.97 -22.14 -6.97
N HIS A 312 25.07 -21.68 -7.85
CA HIS A 312 23.82 -22.39 -8.14
C HIS A 312 24.05 -23.72 -8.85
N LEU A 313 24.99 -23.76 -9.81
CA LEU A 313 25.35 -24.98 -10.51
C LEU A 313 25.98 -26.02 -9.56
N ARG A 314 26.85 -25.58 -8.64
CA ARG A 314 27.44 -26.45 -7.61
C ARG A 314 26.38 -26.98 -6.64
N ALA A 315 25.41 -26.16 -6.25
CA ALA A 315 24.31 -26.59 -5.38
C ALA A 315 23.48 -27.70 -6.06
N ALA A 316 23.15 -27.50 -7.34
CA ALA A 316 22.40 -28.47 -8.15
C ALA A 316 23.18 -29.79 -8.36
N ALA A 317 24.49 -29.70 -8.67
CA ALA A 317 25.32 -30.88 -8.92
C ALA A 317 25.63 -31.70 -7.65
N ASN A 318 25.72 -31.05 -6.48
CA ASN A 318 26.05 -31.69 -5.21
C ASN A 318 24.83 -32.10 -4.36
N GLY A 319 23.60 -31.88 -4.86
CA GLY A 319 22.38 -32.28 -4.16
C GLY A 319 22.09 -31.53 -2.86
N LYS A 320 22.73 -30.38 -2.62
CA LYS A 320 22.41 -29.49 -1.49
C LYS A 320 21.55 -28.33 -2.01
N GLY A 321 20.29 -28.64 -2.27
CA GLY A 321 19.23 -27.69 -2.60
C GLY A 321 18.45 -27.31 -1.35
#